data_AF-A0A960XMV1-F1
#
_entry.id   AF-A0A960XMV1-F1
#
_cell.length_a   1.000
_cell.length_b   1.000
_cell.length_c   1.000
_cell.angle_alpha   90.00
_cell.angle_beta   90.00
_cell.angle_gamma   90.00
#
_symmetry.space_group_name_H-M   'P 1'
#
loop_
_entity.id
_entity.type
_entity.pdbx_description
1 polymer ?
#
loop_
_entity_poly.entity_id
_entity_poly.type
_entity_poly.pdbx_seq_one_letter_code
_entity_poly.pdbx_strand_id
1 'polypeptide(L)' 'MNTEALYEQRLSRYVAAMRNEKPDCVPVRPFVAEFTAKHAGYTCQEVAHDYQKAFEAAIQCAKD' A
#
# COMPACT_ATOMS: atom_id res chain seq x y z
N MET A 1 17.37 8.16 8.06
CA MET A 1 16.72 6.86 8.28
C MET A 1 16.75 6.11 6.95
N ASN A 2 17.15 4.83 6.92
CA ASN A 2 17.04 4.01 5.71
C ASN A 2 15.56 3.70 5.41
N THR A 3 15.21 3.44 4.16
CA THR A 3 13.88 3.00 3.71
C THR A 3 13.34 1.84 4.53
N GLU A 4 14.19 0.87 4.87
CA GLU A 4 13.82 -0.28 5.71
C GLU A 4 13.40 0.14 7.14
N ALA A 5 14.19 1.02 7.78
CA ALA A 5 13.83 1.53 9.10
C ALA A 5 12.53 2.36 9.07
N LEU A 6 12.29 3.10 8.00
CA LEU A 6 11.06 3.88 7.80
C LEU A 6 9.85 2.97 7.57
N TYR A 7 10.04 1.88 6.82
CA TYR A 7 9.04 0.84 6.60
C TYR A 7 8.65 0.18 7.92
N GLU A 8 9.62 -0.29 8.71
CA GLU A 8 9.36 -0.95 10.00
C GLU A 8 8.61 -0.02 10.97
N GLN A 9 8.98 1.26 11.03
CA GLN A 9 8.26 2.23 11.85
C GLN A 9 6.78 2.35 11.42
N ARG A 10 6.51 2.45 10.11
CA ARG A 10 5.14 2.57 9.57
C ARG A 10 4.35 1.27 9.76
N LEU A 11 4.99 0.12 9.61
CA LEU A 11 4.40 -1.19 9.83
C LEU A 11 4.00 -1.37 11.29
N SER A 12 4.91 -1.05 12.23
CA SER A 12 4.64 -1.08 13.67
C SER A 12 3.43 -0.23 14.04
N ARG A 13 3.37 1.02 13.54
CA ARG A 13 2.22 1.92 13.71
C ARG A 13 0.91 1.31 13.21
N TYR A 14 0.94 0.77 12.00
CA TYR A 14 -0.24 0.19 11.37
C TYR A 14 -0.76 -1.04 12.14
N VAL A 15 0.14 -1.94 12.54
CA VAL A 15 -0.22 -3.15 13.30
C VAL A 15 -0.75 -2.82 14.69
N ALA A 16 -0.14 -1.85 15.39
CA ALA A 16 -0.63 -1.39 16.70
C ALA A 16 -2.07 -0.87 16.60
N ALA A 17 -2.38 -0.04 15.59
CA ALA A 17 -3.74 0.44 15.36
C ALA A 17 -4.72 -0.70 15.05
N MET A 18 -4.35 -1.66 14.21
CA MET A 18 -5.18 -2.83 13.87
C MET A 18 -5.45 -3.75 15.07
N ARG A 19 -4.59 -3.70 16.11
CA ARG A 19 -4.72 -4.47 17.36
C ARG A 19 -5.43 -3.70 18.48
N ASN A 20 -5.96 -2.51 18.21
CA ASN A 20 -6.55 -1.59 19.21
C ASN A 20 -5.56 -1.15 20.31
N GLU A 21 -4.27 -1.12 20.01
CA GLU A 21 -3.24 -0.55 20.90
C GLU A 21 -3.11 0.97 20.67
N LYS A 22 -2.16 1.62 21.36
CA LYS A 22 -1.86 3.06 21.20
C LYS A 22 -0.67 3.26 20.24
N PRO A 23 -0.90 3.55 18.94
CA PRO A 23 0.19 3.88 18.01
C PRO A 23 0.84 5.23 18.35
N ASP A 24 2.03 5.50 17.80
CA ASP A 24 2.75 6.78 17.92
C ASP A 24 2.01 7.94 17.25
N CYS A 25 1.27 7.67 16.16
CA CYS A 25 0.29 8.58 15.55
C CYS A 25 -0.76 7.81 14.73
N VAL A 26 -1.79 8.50 14.22
CA VAL A 26 -2.85 7.88 13.41
C VAL A 26 -2.27 7.41 12.06
N PRO A 27 -2.35 6.10 11.70
CA PRO A 27 -1.86 5.61 10.41
C PRO A 27 -2.77 6.07 9.27
N VAL A 28 -2.17 6.32 8.10
CA VAL A 28 -2.89 6.62 6.85
C VAL A 28 -2.82 5.40 5.94
N ARG A 29 -3.98 4.86 5.55
CA ARG A 29 -4.12 3.72 4.63
C ARG A 29 -5.07 4.10 3.50
N PRO A 30 -4.58 4.68 2.40
CA PRO A 30 -5.43 5.06 1.29
C PRO A 30 -5.80 3.81 0.45
N PHE A 31 -7.01 3.79 -0.09
CA PHE A 31 -7.42 2.80 -1.09
C PHE A 31 -7.14 3.41 -2.46
N VAL A 32 -6.12 2.89 -3.14
CA VAL A 32 -5.54 3.51 -4.34
C VAL A 32 -5.50 2.56 -5.54
N ALA A 33 -6.34 1.53 -5.56
CA ALA A 33 -6.30 0.49 -6.60
C ALA A 33 -6.49 1.06 -8.02
N GLU A 34 -7.41 2.02 -8.19
CA GLU A 34 -7.65 2.68 -9.47
C GLU A 34 -6.46 3.56 -9.90
N PHE A 35 -5.80 4.20 -8.93
CA PHE A 35 -4.61 5.00 -9.16
C PHE A 35 -3.44 4.12 -9.61
N THR A 36 -3.16 3.03 -8.89
CA THR A 36 -2.08 2.11 -9.23
C THR A 36 -2.33 1.43 -10.58
N ALA A 37 -3.58 1.07 -10.89
CA ALA A 37 -3.96 0.52 -12.20
C ALA A 37 -3.66 1.50 -13.32
N LYS A 38 -4.14 2.74 -13.21
CA LYS A 38 -3.92 3.77 -14.21
C LYS A 38 -2.43 4.09 -14.39
N HIS A 39 -1.68 4.15 -13.29
CA HIS A 39 -0.22 4.37 -13.30
C HIS A 39 0.53 3.26 -14.05
N ALA A 40 0.13 2.00 -13.85
CA ALA A 40 0.74 0.83 -14.49
C ALA A 40 0.17 0.51 -15.89
N GLY A 41 -0.78 1.30 -16.40
CA GLY A 41 -1.37 1.09 -17.74
C GLY A 41 -2.48 0.02 -17.80
N TYR A 42 -3.05 -0.37 -16.67
CA TYR A 42 -4.20 -1.29 -16.60
C TYR A 42 -5.53 -0.55 -16.43
N THR A 43 -6.61 -1.24 -16.77
CA THR A 43 -7.98 -0.83 -16.42
C THR A 43 -8.35 -1.28 -15.00
N CYS A 44 -9.34 -0.62 -14.39
CA CYS A 44 -9.85 -1.02 -13.07
C CYS A 44 -10.42 -2.45 -13.08
N GLN A 45 -11.04 -2.87 -14.18
CA GLN A 45 -11.60 -4.20 -14.35
C GLN A 45 -10.50 -5.27 -14.31
N GLU A 46 -9.38 -5.02 -14.99
CA GLU A 46 -8.25 -5.96 -15.01
C GLU A 46 -7.67 -6.18 -13.62
N VAL A 47 -7.37 -5.11 -12.87
CA VAL A 47 -6.82 -5.26 -11.51
C VAL A 47 -7.85 -5.78 -10.51
N ALA A 48 -9.16 -5.62 -10.77
CA ALA A 48 -10.20 -6.16 -9.90
C ALA A 48 -10.39 -7.68 -10.09
N HIS A 49 -10.14 -8.21 -11.29
CA HIS A 49 -10.39 -9.62 -11.63
C HIS A 49 -9.11 -10.46 -11.77
N ASP A 50 -7.95 -9.83 -11.86
CA ASP A 50 -6.64 -10.48 -11.91
C ASP A 50 -5.73 -9.94 -10.81
N TYR A 51 -5.52 -10.76 -9.78
CA TYR A 51 -4.70 -10.40 -8.63
C TYR A 51 -3.21 -10.22 -8.98
N GLN A 52 -2.72 -10.87 -10.03
CA GLN A 52 -1.32 -10.71 -10.46
C GLN A 52 -1.11 -9.31 -11.03
N LYS A 53 -2.04 -8.85 -11.89
CA LYS A 53 -2.03 -7.47 -12.39
C LYS A 53 -2.18 -6.44 -11.28
N ALA A 54 -3.06 -6.70 -10.30
CA ALA A 54 -3.20 -5.82 -9.13
C ALA A 54 -1.89 -5.69 -8.33
N PHE A 55 -1.21 -6.81 -8.10
CA PHE A 55 0.04 -6.84 -7.37
C PHE A 55 1.19 -6.16 -8.14
N GLU A 56 1.30 -6.45 -9.44
CA GLU A 56 2.28 -5.81 -10.32
C GLU A 56 2.10 -4.29 -10.34
N ALA A 57 0.86 -3.82 -10.53
CA ALA A 57 0.52 -2.40 -10.52
C ALA A 57 0.90 -1.70 -9.20
N ALA A 58 0.60 -2.34 -8.07
CA ALA A 58 0.92 -1.80 -6.75
C ALA A 58 2.44 -1.73 -6.50
N ILE A 59 3.20 -2.75 -6.90
CA ILE A 59 4.66 -2.77 -6.75
C ILE A 59 5.31 -1.73 -7.65
N GLN A 60 4.90 -1.63 -8.91
CA GLN A 60 5.44 -0.65 -9.84
C GLN A 60 5.22 0.76 -9.29
N CYS A 61 3.99 1.09 -8.91
CA CYS A 61 3.66 2.39 -8.34
C CYS A 61 4.41 2.72 -7.04
N ALA A 62 4.76 1.72 -6.22
CA ALA A 62 5.48 1.92 -4.97
C ALA A 62 7.00 2.06 -5.13
N LYS A 63 7.55 1.64 -6.29
CA LYS A 63 8.97 1.77 -6.63
C LYS A 63 9.31 3.15 -7.22
N ASP A 64 8.35 3.73 -7.93
CA ASP A 64 8.43 5.07 -8.53
C ASP A 64 8.28 6.18 -7.49
#